data_AF-A0AAJ2MU19-F1
#
_entry.id   AF-A0AAJ2MU19-F1
#
_cell.length_a   1.000
_cell.length_b   1.000
_cell.length_c   1.000
_cell.angle_alpha   90.00
_cell.angle_beta   90.00
_cell.angle_gamma   90.00
#
_symmetry.space_group_name_H-M   'P 1'
#
loop_
_entity.id
_entity.type
_entity.pdbx_description
1 polymer ?
#
loop_
_entity_poly.entity_id
_entity_poly.type
_entity_poly.pdbx_seq_one_letter_code
_entity_poly.pdbx_strand_id
1 'polypeptide(L)'
;MKQPVCLFVALASLAGCATAPVPQNRSEWSAIHTRSFPGESEHAVLDAAEKTLRLADKDFRFDYPTGQLVATRNWLVYAVIAATTGTDYWTITTRPTADGIEATAQITRTMNSIAPTPTVGSGGINGAAVVSSSTPGQPVQVAAPYELFWERVSYLLKPQGTWPTCNSFKAGKDRKQKAAIDTLCSVTTDDGQPNTHSAK
;
A
#
# COMPACT_ATOMS: atom_id res chain seq x y z
N MET A 1 -36.83 -31.10 -47.27
CA MET A 1 -35.54 -30.37 -47.25
C MET A 1 -35.75 -28.95 -46.72
N LYS A 2 -35.49 -28.71 -45.44
CA LYS A 2 -35.30 -27.36 -44.85
C LYS A 2 -34.38 -27.52 -43.63
N GLN A 3 -33.13 -27.07 -43.74
CA GLN A 3 -32.21 -26.93 -42.61
C GLN A 3 -32.52 -25.62 -41.87
N PRO A 4 -32.58 -25.58 -40.53
CA PRO A 4 -32.44 -24.35 -39.80
C PRO A 4 -30.98 -24.15 -39.39
N VAL A 5 -30.40 -23.13 -40.02
CA VAL A 5 -29.30 -22.30 -39.54
C VAL A 5 -29.57 -21.86 -38.09
N CYS A 6 -28.57 -22.01 -37.22
CA CYS A 6 -28.24 -21.16 -36.05
C CYS A 6 -27.59 -22.00 -34.93
N LEU A 7 -26.30 -22.32 -35.09
CA LEU A 7 -25.48 -22.85 -34.00
C LEU A 7 -24.04 -22.32 -34.10
N PHE A 8 -23.85 -20.99 -34.10
CA PHE A 8 -22.50 -20.39 -34.15
C PHE A 8 -22.40 -19.01 -33.48
N VAL A 9 -22.99 -18.80 -32.29
CA VAL A 9 -22.86 -17.51 -31.56
C VAL A 9 -22.42 -17.66 -30.09
N ALA A 10 -22.14 -18.86 -29.58
CA ALA A 10 -21.95 -19.06 -28.13
C ALA A 10 -20.50 -19.25 -27.63
N LEU A 11 -19.46 -18.79 -28.36
CA LEU A 11 -18.04 -19.02 -27.96
C LEU A 11 -17.17 -17.77 -27.82
N ALA A 12 -17.71 -16.55 -27.92
CA ALA A 12 -16.90 -15.32 -27.97
C ALA A 12 -16.81 -14.51 -26.65
N SER A 13 -17.29 -15.02 -25.51
CA SER A 13 -17.41 -14.22 -24.27
C SER A 13 -16.51 -14.63 -23.10
N LEU A 14 -15.51 -15.48 -23.30
CA LEU A 14 -14.59 -15.91 -22.22
C LEU A 14 -13.16 -15.35 -22.33
N ALA A 15 -12.87 -14.47 -23.30
CA ALA A 15 -11.59 -13.74 -23.35
C ALA A 15 -11.62 -12.51 -22.42
N GLY A 16 -11.93 -12.73 -21.13
CA GLY A 16 -11.52 -11.80 -20.10
C GLY A 16 -10.02 -11.96 -19.93
N CYS A 17 -9.23 -11.20 -20.71
CA CYS A 17 -7.78 -11.19 -20.57
C CYS A 17 -7.42 -10.83 -19.14
N ALA A 18 -7.06 -11.83 -18.33
CA ALA A 18 -6.24 -11.66 -17.17
C ALA A 18 -4.90 -11.11 -17.66
N THR A 19 -4.79 -9.78 -17.77
CA THR A 19 -3.52 -9.14 -18.08
C THR A 19 -2.61 -9.42 -16.91
N ALA A 20 -1.69 -10.38 -17.08
CA ALA A 20 -0.66 -10.63 -16.10
C ALA A 20 0.10 -9.31 -15.86
N PRO A 21 0.39 -8.94 -14.60
CA PRO A 21 1.20 -7.76 -14.32
C PRO A 21 2.51 -7.85 -15.11
N VAL A 22 2.85 -6.79 -15.85
CA VAL A 22 4.12 -6.72 -16.57
C VAL A 22 5.24 -6.80 -15.52
N PRO A 23 6.21 -7.72 -15.65
CA PRO A 23 7.36 -7.78 -14.74
C PRO A 23 8.09 -6.44 -14.76
N GLN A 24 8.21 -5.78 -13.61
CA GLN A 24 8.98 -4.53 -13.51
C GLN A 24 10.47 -4.84 -13.75
N ASN A 25 11.12 -4.05 -14.59
CA ASN A 25 12.58 -4.12 -14.71
C ASN A 25 13.25 -3.52 -13.47
N ARG A 26 14.52 -3.88 -13.21
CA ARG A 26 15.25 -3.44 -12.00
C ARG A 26 15.27 -1.92 -11.84
N SER A 27 15.40 -1.16 -12.93
CA SER A 27 15.41 0.31 -12.89
C SER A 27 14.07 0.90 -12.47
N GLU A 28 12.96 0.38 -12.98
CA GLU A 28 11.61 0.80 -12.59
C GLU A 28 11.34 0.49 -11.12
N TRP A 29 11.79 -0.69 -10.66
CA TRP A 29 11.71 -1.07 -9.26
C TRP A 29 12.43 -0.05 -8.37
N SER A 30 13.70 0.24 -8.66
CA SER A 30 14.50 1.21 -7.89
C SER A 30 13.92 2.63 -7.95
N ALA A 31 13.36 3.05 -9.09
CA ALA A 31 12.76 4.38 -9.23
C ALA A 31 11.54 4.61 -8.31
N ILE A 32 10.85 3.53 -7.91
CA ILE A 32 9.70 3.61 -7.00
C ILE A 32 10.13 3.41 -5.55
N HIS A 33 10.94 2.38 -5.30
CA HIS A 33 11.19 1.87 -3.95
C HIS A 33 12.42 2.49 -3.29
N THR A 34 13.34 3.05 -4.05
CA THR A 34 14.64 3.50 -3.53
C THR A 34 14.76 5.03 -3.61
N ARG A 35 15.30 5.64 -2.55
CA ARG A 35 15.64 7.07 -2.49
C ARG A 35 17.01 7.28 -1.87
N SER A 36 17.75 8.22 -2.43
CA SER A 36 19.04 8.66 -1.89
C SER A 36 18.87 9.93 -1.07
N PHE A 37 19.54 9.98 0.07
CA PHE A 37 19.54 11.07 1.03
C PHE A 37 20.99 11.55 1.25
N PRO A 38 21.50 12.45 0.39
CA PRO A 38 22.86 12.95 0.52
C PRO A 38 23.05 13.75 1.82
N GLY A 39 24.16 13.51 2.51
CA GLY A 39 24.54 14.15 3.77
C GLY A 39 23.72 13.71 5.00
N GLU A 40 22.74 12.82 4.84
CA GLU A 40 21.96 12.30 5.95
C GLU A 40 22.62 11.06 6.56
N SER A 41 22.35 10.84 7.86
CA SER A 41 22.77 9.62 8.56
C SER A 41 21.70 8.54 8.48
N GLU A 42 22.09 7.29 8.70
CA GLU A 42 21.16 6.16 8.74
C GLU A 42 20.04 6.38 9.76
N HIS A 43 20.42 6.79 10.98
CA HIS A 43 19.46 7.08 12.04
C HIS A 43 18.48 8.19 11.64
N ALA A 44 18.97 9.28 11.03
CA ALA A 44 18.08 10.38 10.61
C ALA A 44 17.01 9.91 9.61
N VAL A 45 17.40 9.08 8.63
CA VAL A 45 16.46 8.55 7.62
C VAL A 45 15.47 7.56 8.25
N LEU A 46 15.93 6.65 9.12
CA LEU A 46 15.06 5.69 9.80
C LEU A 46 14.10 6.37 10.79
N ASP A 47 14.56 7.38 11.53
CA ASP A 47 13.72 8.17 12.45
C ASP A 47 12.64 8.96 11.69
N ALA A 48 13.00 9.54 10.54
CA ALA A 48 12.05 10.23 9.66
C ALA A 48 11.03 9.26 9.04
N ALA A 49 11.46 8.07 8.65
CA ALA A 49 10.59 6.99 8.17
C ALA A 49 9.61 6.53 9.25
N GLU A 50 10.09 6.27 10.46
CA GLU A 50 9.25 5.90 11.60
C GLU A 50 8.24 7.00 11.91
N LYS A 51 8.70 8.25 12.02
CA LYS A 51 7.82 9.39 12.31
C LYS A 51 6.76 9.58 11.23
N THR A 52 7.09 9.35 9.96
CA THR A 52 6.12 9.36 8.85
C THR A 52 5.00 8.33 9.09
N LEU A 53 5.36 7.12 9.50
CA LEU A 53 4.40 6.04 9.74
C LEU A 53 3.57 6.28 11.01
N ARG A 54 4.19 6.78 12.09
CA ARG A 54 3.47 7.19 13.31
C ARG A 54 2.48 8.32 13.06
N LEU A 55 2.83 9.27 12.20
CA LEU A 55 1.92 10.36 11.80
C LEU A 55 0.80 9.83 10.89
N ALA A 56 1.07 8.81 10.08
CA ALA A 56 0.03 8.21 9.26
C ALA A 56 -1.01 7.50 10.14
N ASP A 57 -0.57 6.71 11.12
CA ASP A 57 -1.45 5.99 12.04
C ASP A 57 -0.74 5.69 13.37
N LYS A 58 -1.45 5.80 14.50
CA LYS A 58 -0.93 5.40 15.81
C LYS A 58 -0.86 3.89 16.01
N ASP A 59 -1.60 3.12 15.19
CA ASP A 59 -1.72 1.66 15.33
C ASP A 59 -0.55 0.89 14.70
N PHE A 60 0.45 1.60 14.13
CA PHE A 60 1.70 0.97 13.70
C PHE A 60 2.50 0.44 14.89
N ARG A 61 2.96 -0.80 14.77
CA ARG A 61 3.95 -1.44 15.64
C ARG A 61 5.29 -1.48 14.92
N PHE A 62 6.38 -1.22 15.63
CA PHE A 62 7.72 -1.09 15.05
C PHE A 62 8.67 -2.11 15.65
N ASP A 63 9.47 -2.73 14.78
CA ASP A 63 10.59 -3.60 15.10
C ASP A 63 11.86 -3.03 14.47
N TYR A 64 13.00 -3.22 15.15
CA TYR A 64 14.28 -2.60 14.81
C TYR A 64 15.39 -3.63 14.53
N PRO A 65 15.28 -4.45 13.47
CA PRO A 65 16.41 -5.27 13.03
C PRO A 65 17.59 -4.38 12.63
N THR A 66 18.82 -4.89 12.75
CA THR A 66 20.02 -4.13 12.37
C THR A 66 19.94 -3.62 10.93
N GLY A 67 20.08 -2.30 10.74
CA GLY A 67 20.04 -1.63 9.43
C GLY A 67 18.66 -1.53 8.80
N GLN A 68 17.59 -1.80 9.56
CA GLN A 68 16.22 -1.86 9.06
C GLN A 68 15.21 -1.32 10.06
N LEU A 69 14.11 -0.81 9.53
CA LEU A 69 12.89 -0.51 10.27
C LEU A 69 11.77 -1.35 9.68
N VAL A 70 11.11 -2.13 10.51
CA VAL A 70 9.91 -2.88 10.12
C VAL A 70 8.71 -2.32 10.87
N ALA A 71 7.70 -1.87 10.15
CA ALA A 71 6.46 -1.38 10.72
C ALA A 71 5.27 -2.24 10.27
N THR A 72 4.45 -2.66 11.22
CA THR A 72 3.28 -3.50 10.99
C THR A 72 2.03 -2.77 11.44
N ARG A 73 1.00 -2.73 10.59
CA ARG A 73 -0.32 -2.16 10.92
C ARG A 73 -1.42 -3.14 10.59
N ASN A 74 -2.22 -3.48 11.60
CA ASN A 74 -3.46 -4.22 11.41
C ASN A 74 -4.61 -3.23 11.20
N TRP A 75 -5.54 -3.56 10.31
CA TRP A 75 -6.68 -2.71 10.03
C TRP A 75 -7.95 -3.51 9.79
N LEU A 76 -9.09 -2.88 10.05
CA LEU A 76 -10.43 -3.40 9.81
C LEU A 76 -11.32 -2.26 9.30
N VAL A 77 -11.87 -2.44 8.10
CA VAL A 77 -12.93 -1.61 7.56
C VAL A 77 -14.21 -2.41 7.64
N TYR A 78 -15.16 -1.92 8.44
CA TYR A 78 -16.46 -2.55 8.63
C TYR A 78 -17.56 -1.71 7.99
N ALA A 79 -18.36 -2.34 7.15
CA ALA A 79 -19.65 -1.87 6.67
C ALA A 79 -20.72 -2.91 7.07
N VAL A 80 -21.96 -2.48 7.32
CA VAL A 80 -23.04 -3.34 7.86
C VAL A 80 -23.19 -4.68 7.14
N ILE A 81 -22.93 -4.72 5.83
CA ILE A 81 -23.05 -5.91 4.99
C ILE A 81 -21.69 -6.54 4.60
N ALA A 82 -20.55 -5.90 4.87
CA ALA A 82 -19.25 -6.38 4.42
C ALA A 82 -18.13 -5.89 5.33
N ALA A 83 -17.13 -6.72 5.57
CA ALA A 83 -15.95 -6.32 6.31
C ALA A 83 -14.69 -6.65 5.51
N THR A 84 -13.70 -5.78 5.53
CA THR A 84 -12.36 -6.07 5.02
C THR A 84 -11.36 -5.86 6.13
N THR A 85 -10.51 -6.84 6.37
CA THR A 85 -9.43 -6.77 7.34
C THR A 85 -8.11 -7.08 6.66
N GLY A 86 -7.01 -6.61 7.22
CA GLY A 86 -5.70 -6.91 6.69
C GLY A 86 -4.58 -6.47 7.59
N THR A 87 -3.38 -6.82 7.17
CA THR A 87 -2.13 -6.40 7.78
C THR A 87 -1.22 -5.82 6.70
N ASP A 88 -0.75 -4.62 6.95
CA ASP A 88 0.25 -3.94 6.14
C ASP A 88 1.61 -4.06 6.82
N TYR A 89 2.62 -4.45 6.05
CA TYR A 89 4.01 -4.49 6.48
C TYR A 89 4.80 -3.49 5.64
N TRP A 90 5.50 -2.60 6.32
CA TRP A 90 6.46 -1.67 5.75
C TRP A 90 7.86 -2.09 6.20
N THR A 91 8.72 -2.40 5.25
CA THR A 91 10.13 -2.69 5.51
C THR A 91 10.96 -1.58 4.88
N ILE A 92 11.70 -0.86 5.71
CA ILE A 92 12.63 0.17 5.28
C ILE A 92 14.03 -0.35 5.56
N THR A 93 14.86 -0.41 4.53
CA THR A 93 16.26 -0.83 4.64
C THR A 93 17.15 0.31 4.19
N THR A 94 18.29 0.48 4.86
CA THR A 94 19.26 1.53 4.54
C THR A 94 20.59 0.91 4.16
N ARG A 95 21.30 1.60 3.27
CA ARG A 95 22.64 1.23 2.82
C ARG A 95 23.52 2.49 2.77
N PRO A 96 24.72 2.45 3.37
CA PRO A 96 25.70 3.53 3.22
C PRO A 96 26.14 3.69 1.76
N THR A 97 26.34 4.93 1.34
CA THR A 97 26.91 5.31 0.05
C THR A 97 28.03 6.33 0.28
N ALA A 98 28.79 6.67 -0.77
CA ALA A 98 29.87 7.65 -0.65
C ALA A 98 29.38 9.04 -0.20
N ASP A 99 28.15 9.41 -0.59
CA ASP A 99 27.60 10.76 -0.41
C ASP A 99 26.51 10.85 0.68
N GLY A 100 26.18 9.74 1.36
CA GLY A 100 25.10 9.67 2.36
C GLY A 100 24.45 8.30 2.44
N ILE A 101 23.13 8.26 2.57
CA ILE A 101 22.36 7.01 2.71
C ILE A 101 21.46 6.78 1.49
N GLU A 102 21.42 5.54 1.02
CA GLU A 102 20.38 5.05 0.15
C GLU A 102 19.38 4.25 0.99
N ALA A 103 18.10 4.59 0.92
CA ALA A 103 17.04 3.87 1.61
C ALA A 103 16.08 3.22 0.61
N THR A 104 15.63 2.02 0.92
CA THR A 104 14.63 1.28 0.14
C THR A 104 13.44 0.97 1.03
N ALA A 105 12.23 1.22 0.53
CA ALA A 105 10.98 0.89 1.20
C ALA A 105 10.27 -0.21 0.42
N GLN A 106 9.72 -1.19 1.13
CA GLN A 106 8.91 -2.26 0.57
C GLN A 106 7.62 -2.39 1.37
N ILE A 107 6.49 -2.36 0.68
CA ILE A 107 5.17 -2.54 1.29
C ILE A 107 4.65 -3.90 0.89
N THR A 108 4.29 -4.76 1.84
CA THR A 108 3.51 -5.96 1.57
C THR A 108 2.19 -5.90 2.32
N ARG A 109 1.14 -6.48 1.76
CA ARG A 109 -0.20 -6.45 2.34
C ARG A 109 -0.80 -7.85 2.32
N THR A 110 -1.39 -8.24 3.44
CA THR A 110 -2.34 -9.34 3.52
C THR A 110 -3.74 -8.78 3.73
N MET A 111 -4.75 -9.26 3.00
CA MET A 111 -6.14 -8.80 3.13
C MET A 111 -7.13 -9.95 2.99
N ASN A 112 -8.18 -9.88 3.80
CA ASN A 112 -9.34 -10.75 3.76
C ASN A 112 -10.61 -9.90 3.63
N SER A 113 -11.47 -10.25 2.69
CA SER A 113 -12.79 -9.63 2.52
C SER A 113 -13.87 -10.62 2.92
N ILE A 114 -14.83 -10.15 3.71
CA ILE A 114 -16.00 -10.88 4.16
C ILE A 114 -17.20 -10.22 3.48
N ALA A 115 -17.87 -10.96 2.59
CA ALA A 115 -19.02 -10.48 1.84
C ALA A 115 -20.20 -11.45 2.01
N PRO A 116 -21.44 -10.96 1.95
CA PRO A 116 -22.62 -11.78 2.07
C PRO A 116 -22.79 -12.50 0.73
N THR A 117 -22.48 -13.78 0.72
CA THR A 117 -22.68 -14.64 -0.45
C THR A 117 -23.28 -15.96 0.02
N PRO A 118 -24.25 -16.51 -0.72
CA PRO A 118 -24.74 -17.85 -0.42
C PRO A 118 -23.59 -18.82 -0.68
N THR A 119 -23.08 -19.43 0.39
CA THR A 119 -22.07 -20.49 0.30
C THR A 119 -22.68 -21.80 0.74
N VAL A 120 -22.47 -22.86 -0.05
CA VAL A 120 -22.94 -24.22 0.28
C VAL A 120 -21.73 -25.00 0.78
N GLY A 121 -21.76 -25.38 2.06
CA GLY A 121 -20.71 -26.19 2.69
C GLY A 121 -21.29 -27.46 3.33
N SER A 122 -20.42 -28.29 3.93
CA SER A 122 -20.82 -29.52 4.62
C SER A 122 -21.78 -29.29 5.79
N GLY A 123 -21.88 -28.06 6.30
CA GLY A 123 -22.80 -27.63 7.35
C GLY A 123 -24.07 -26.92 6.87
N GLY A 124 -24.37 -26.89 5.56
CA GLY A 124 -25.55 -26.24 4.99
C GLY A 124 -25.26 -24.92 4.23
N ILE A 125 -26.29 -24.08 4.07
CA ILE A 125 -26.17 -22.77 3.41
C ILE A 125 -25.69 -21.75 4.45
N ASN A 126 -24.47 -21.24 4.29
CA ASN A 126 -23.93 -20.15 5.09
C ASN A 126 -24.10 -18.81 4.35
N GLY A 127 -24.38 -17.75 5.10
CA GLY A 127 -24.68 -16.41 4.55
C GLY A 127 -23.47 -15.51 4.27
N ALA A 128 -22.24 -15.98 4.49
CA ALA A 128 -21.02 -15.19 4.30
C ALA A 128 -19.86 -16.05 3.78
N ALA A 129 -19.08 -15.50 2.84
CA ALA A 129 -17.80 -16.05 2.41
C ALA A 129 -16.64 -15.16 2.83
N VAL A 130 -15.51 -15.78 3.15
CA VAL A 130 -14.21 -15.12 3.28
C VAL A 130 -13.42 -15.31 2.00
N VAL A 131 -12.99 -14.21 1.39
CA VAL A 131 -12.12 -14.21 0.20
C VAL A 131 -10.82 -13.51 0.55
N SER A 132 -9.70 -14.22 0.41
CA SER A 132 -8.36 -13.65 0.52
C SER A 132 -7.90 -13.18 -0.85
N SER A 133 -7.56 -11.90 -0.99
CA SER A 133 -7.26 -11.27 -2.30
C SER A 133 -5.82 -10.81 -2.47
N SER A 134 -4.92 -11.16 -1.55
CA SER A 134 -3.49 -10.84 -1.62
C SER A 134 -2.65 -12.09 -1.41
N THR A 135 -1.68 -12.30 -2.29
CA THR A 135 -0.62 -13.30 -2.06
C THR A 135 0.30 -12.79 -0.95
N PRO A 136 0.45 -13.52 0.18
CA PRO A 136 1.38 -13.13 1.23
C PRO A 136 2.78 -12.88 0.67
N GLY A 137 3.40 -11.77 1.08
CA GLY A 137 4.78 -11.42 0.72
C GLY A 137 4.95 -10.75 -0.65
N GLN A 138 3.91 -10.59 -1.48
CA GLN A 138 4.04 -9.83 -2.72
C GLN A 138 4.04 -8.32 -2.44
N PRO A 139 5.03 -7.56 -2.95
CA PRO A 139 5.06 -6.12 -2.74
C PRO A 139 3.95 -5.40 -3.48
N VAL A 140 3.46 -4.30 -2.90
CA VAL A 140 2.60 -3.34 -3.59
C VAL A 140 3.40 -2.75 -4.75
N GLN A 141 2.91 -2.95 -5.97
CA GLN A 141 3.60 -2.51 -7.21
C GLN A 141 3.20 -1.09 -7.66
N VAL A 142 2.25 -0.46 -6.96
CA VAL A 142 1.76 0.87 -7.31
C VAL A 142 2.67 1.91 -6.66
N ALA A 143 3.16 2.87 -7.45
CA ALA A 143 4.13 3.88 -6.98
C ALA A 143 3.56 4.84 -5.93
N ALA A 144 2.29 5.21 -6.05
CA ALA A 144 1.65 6.25 -5.27
C ALA A 144 1.84 6.18 -3.74
N PRO A 145 1.68 5.03 -3.04
CA PRO A 145 1.99 4.95 -1.61
C PRO A 145 3.46 5.23 -1.27
N TYR A 146 4.41 4.80 -2.11
CA TYR A 146 5.84 5.06 -1.91
C TYR A 146 6.17 6.53 -2.16
N GLU A 147 5.59 7.15 -3.20
CA GLU A 147 5.73 8.58 -3.46
C GLU A 147 5.34 9.42 -2.24
N LEU A 148 4.14 9.20 -1.69
CA LEU A 148 3.68 9.92 -0.50
C LEU A 148 4.60 9.68 0.71
N PHE A 149 4.99 8.43 0.93
CA PHE A 149 5.90 8.08 2.01
C PHE A 149 7.23 8.84 1.89
N TRP A 150 7.84 8.83 0.70
CA TRP A 150 9.12 9.49 0.46
C TRP A 150 9.04 11.01 0.50
N GLU A 151 7.93 11.61 0.04
CA GLU A 151 7.69 13.05 0.18
C GLU A 151 7.63 13.44 1.66
N ARG A 152 6.95 12.65 2.50
CA ARG A 152 6.87 12.89 3.96
C ARG A 152 8.21 12.72 4.65
N VAL A 153 8.97 11.67 4.32
CA VAL A 153 10.33 11.46 4.84
C VAL A 153 11.23 12.63 4.46
N SER A 154 11.20 13.04 3.19
CA SER A 154 12.00 14.16 2.70
C SER A 154 11.63 15.47 3.39
N TYR A 155 10.34 15.72 3.63
CA TYR A 155 9.87 16.87 4.38
C TYR A 155 10.37 16.87 5.82
N LEU A 156 10.36 15.71 6.50
CA LEU A 156 10.84 15.62 7.88
C LEU A 156 12.35 15.84 8.00
N LEU A 157 13.12 15.42 7.01
CA LEU A 157 14.57 15.65 6.96
C LEU A 157 14.91 17.09 6.58
N LYS A 158 14.22 17.64 5.57
CA LYS A 158 14.43 18.99 5.05
C LYS A 158 13.06 19.64 4.78
N PRO A 159 12.47 20.32 5.76
CA PRO A 159 11.15 20.93 5.63
C PRO A 159 11.14 21.99 4.51
N GLN A 160 10.53 21.65 3.38
CA GLN A 160 10.32 22.54 2.24
C GLN A 160 8.89 22.39 1.74
N GLY A 161 8.20 23.51 1.55
CA GLY A 161 6.82 23.52 1.09
C GLY A 161 5.81 23.12 2.17
N THR A 162 4.73 22.47 1.74
CA THR A 162 3.60 22.08 2.61
C THR A 162 3.62 20.57 2.85
N TRP A 163 3.26 20.15 4.06
CA TRP A 163 3.11 18.72 4.38
C TRP A 163 2.08 18.04 3.46
N PRO A 164 2.44 16.93 2.79
CA PRO A 164 1.51 16.22 1.91
C PRO A 164 0.52 15.40 2.74
N THR A 165 -0.68 15.94 2.95
CA THR A 165 -1.79 15.24 3.62
C THR A 165 -2.34 14.11 2.74
N CYS A 166 -2.98 13.10 3.34
CA CYS A 166 -3.63 12.03 2.62
C CYS A 166 -4.71 12.55 1.66
N ASN A 167 -5.49 13.55 2.10
CA ASN A 167 -6.54 14.15 1.28
C ASN A 167 -5.97 14.90 0.06
N SER A 168 -4.95 15.75 0.27
CA SER A 168 -4.32 16.48 -0.83
C SER A 168 -3.62 15.54 -1.79
N PHE A 169 -2.96 14.50 -1.30
CA PHE A 169 -2.23 13.55 -2.15
C PHE A 169 -3.19 12.64 -2.94
N LYS A 170 -4.34 12.26 -2.37
CA LYS A 170 -5.37 11.47 -3.07
C LYS A 170 -6.15 12.29 -4.11
N ALA A 171 -6.16 13.61 -4.01
CA ALA A 171 -6.85 14.47 -4.97
C ALA A 171 -6.31 14.24 -6.39
N GLY A 172 -7.21 14.09 -7.38
CA GLY A 172 -6.83 13.86 -8.78
C GLY A 172 -6.32 12.45 -9.12
N LYS A 173 -6.12 11.54 -8.15
CA LYS A 173 -5.68 10.16 -8.41
C LYS A 173 -6.84 9.23 -8.77
N ASP A 174 -6.54 8.21 -9.56
CA ASP A 174 -7.52 7.18 -9.93
C ASP A 174 -7.86 6.24 -8.77
N ARG A 175 -8.84 5.35 -8.97
CA ARG A 175 -9.29 4.40 -7.93
C ARG A 175 -8.19 3.44 -7.49
N LYS A 176 -7.35 2.96 -8.41
CA LYS A 176 -6.27 1.99 -8.12
C LYS A 176 -5.19 2.64 -7.26
N GLN A 177 -4.80 3.87 -7.62
CA GLN A 177 -3.84 4.65 -6.86
C GLN A 177 -4.38 4.99 -5.47
N LYS A 178 -5.63 5.45 -5.36
CA LYS A 178 -6.26 5.73 -4.06
C LYS A 178 -6.29 4.50 -3.16
N ALA A 179 -6.69 3.35 -3.69
CA ALA A 179 -6.73 2.08 -2.95
C ALA A 179 -5.33 1.62 -2.52
N ALA A 180 -4.29 1.88 -3.32
CA ALA A 180 -2.91 1.59 -2.94
C ALA A 180 -2.41 2.55 -1.85
N ILE A 181 -2.76 3.84 -1.92
CA ILE A 181 -2.41 4.84 -0.90
C ILE A 181 -3.04 4.51 0.46
N ASP A 182 -4.11 3.71 0.52
CA ASP A 182 -4.69 3.26 1.80
C ASP A 182 -3.72 2.44 2.66
N THR A 183 -2.57 1.97 2.13
CA THR A 183 -1.48 1.39 2.95
C THR A 183 -0.81 2.38 3.88
N LEU A 184 -1.01 3.68 3.64
CA LEU A 184 -0.60 4.77 4.50
C LEU A 184 -1.81 5.58 5.00
N CYS A 185 -2.86 5.72 4.19
CA CYS A 185 -3.95 6.67 4.38
C CYS A 185 -5.36 6.03 4.32
N SER A 186 -5.61 4.94 5.04
CA SER A 186 -6.92 4.29 5.03
C SER A 186 -8.00 5.17 5.69
N VAL A 187 -9.28 4.80 5.56
CA VAL A 187 -10.39 5.46 6.27
C VAL A 187 -10.30 5.34 7.80
N THR A 188 -9.45 4.44 8.30
CA THR A 188 -9.20 4.22 9.72
C THR A 188 -7.95 4.93 10.24
N THR A 189 -7.24 5.71 9.41
CA THR A 189 -5.97 6.35 9.79
C THR A 189 -6.18 7.78 10.27
N ASP A 190 -5.31 8.25 11.17
CA ASP A 190 -5.40 9.59 11.76
C ASP A 190 -4.96 10.73 10.80
N ASP A 191 -4.05 10.46 9.84
CA ASP A 191 -3.42 11.46 8.95
C ASP A 191 -2.88 12.70 9.69
N GLY A 192 -2.04 12.46 10.70
CA GLY A 192 -1.38 13.50 11.46
C GLY A 192 -0.40 14.35 10.64
N GLN A 193 -0.12 15.54 11.16
CA GLN A 193 0.86 16.47 10.61
C GLN A 193 2.03 16.62 11.59
N PRO A 194 3.28 16.79 11.11
CA PRO A 194 4.36 17.16 11.99
C PRO A 194 4.01 18.52 12.61
N ASN A 195 4.08 18.62 13.95
CA ASN A 195 3.84 19.88 14.66
C ASN A 195 4.57 21.01 13.93
N THR A 196 3.81 21.90 13.29
CA THR A 196 4.33 23.20 12.92
C THR A 196 4.61 23.87 14.25
N HIS A 197 5.89 24.08 14.55
CA HIS A 197 6.23 25.14 15.49
C HIS A 197 5.55 26.40 14.94
N SER A 198 4.46 26.83 15.58
CA SER A 198 4.09 28.23 15.55
C SER A 198 5.33 28.98 16.01
N ALA A 199 5.99 29.64 15.06
CA ALA A 199 6.97 30.65 15.39
C ALA A 199 6.21 31.78 16.10
N LYS A 200 6.51 31.91 17.40
CA LYS A 200 6.06 32.92 18.37
C LYS A 200 4.62 32.81 18.89
#